data_AF-G8FXS4-F1
#
_entry.id   AF-G8FXS4-F1
#
_cell.length_a   1.000
_cell.length_b   1.000
_cell.length_c   1.000
_cell.angle_alpha   90.00
_cell.angle_beta   90.00
_cell.angle_gamma   90.00
#
_symmetry.space_group_name_H-M   'P 1'
#
loop_
_entity.id
_entity.type
_entity.pdbx_description
1 polymer ?
#
loop_
_entity_poly.entity_id
_entity_poly.type
_entity_poly.pdbx_seq_one_letter_code
_entity_poly.pdbx_strand_id
1 'polypeptide(L)'
;GVIGRYCDQPEMFPGVAHFHTVRVNQPAGKFYTSEYLRKLCDIWDLRGSGLTNMHGSTGDIVLLGTTTPQLEEIFWELTHDLETDLG
;
A
#
# COMPACT_ATOMS: atom_id res chain seq x y z
N GLY A 1 -5.40 0.93 9.16
CA GLY A 1 -4.19 0.20 8.73
C GLY A 1 -4.43 -0.64 7.50
N VAL A 2 -4.83 -1.91 7.66
CA VAL A 2 -4.89 -2.89 6.55
C VAL A 2 -6.29 -3.47 6.40
N ILE A 3 -6.77 -3.64 5.16
CA ILE A 3 -8.03 -4.31 4.83
C ILE A 3 -7.74 -5.61 4.09
N GLY A 4 -7.99 -6.74 4.73
CA GLY A 4 -7.87 -8.07 4.13
C GLY A 4 -8.91 -8.31 3.02
N ARG A 5 -8.47 -8.93 1.93
CA ARG A 5 -9.30 -9.36 0.81
C ARG A 5 -8.69 -10.57 0.13
N TYR A 6 -9.56 -11.50 -0.28
CA TYR A 6 -9.23 -12.76 -0.94
C TYR A 6 -10.14 -12.94 -2.15
N CYS A 7 -9.60 -13.47 -3.26
CA CYS A 7 -10.38 -13.85 -4.43
C CYS A 7 -11.17 -15.14 -4.15
N ASP A 8 -12.38 -15.24 -4.70
CA ASP A 8 -13.25 -16.42 -4.58
C ASP A 8 -12.86 -17.56 -5.53
N GLN A 9 -11.98 -17.29 -6.50
CA GLN A 9 -11.49 -18.24 -7.51
C GLN A 9 -9.95 -18.27 -7.55
N PRO A 10 -9.28 -18.66 -6.45
CA PRO A 10 -7.82 -18.57 -6.33
C PRO A 10 -7.06 -19.50 -7.28
N GLU A 11 -7.66 -20.60 -7.73
CA GLU A 11 -7.06 -21.48 -8.73
C GLU A 11 -7.00 -20.85 -10.12
N MET A 12 -8.03 -20.08 -10.49
CA MET A 12 -8.07 -19.37 -11.78
C MET A 12 -7.30 -18.05 -11.76
N PHE A 13 -7.24 -17.39 -10.59
CA PHE A 13 -6.56 -16.10 -10.41
C PHE A 13 -5.58 -16.12 -9.23
N PRO A 14 -4.51 -16.94 -9.29
CA PRO A 14 -3.60 -17.14 -8.17
C PRO A 14 -2.87 -15.85 -7.76
N GLY A 15 -2.61 -14.93 -8.70
CA GLY A 15 -1.93 -13.66 -8.44
C GLY A 15 -2.70 -12.70 -7.53
N VAL A 16 -4.00 -12.92 -7.31
CA VAL A 16 -4.85 -12.11 -6.43
C VAL A 16 -5.57 -12.97 -5.37
N ALA A 17 -5.07 -14.18 -5.11
CA ALA A 17 -5.57 -15.02 -4.03
C ALA A 17 -5.55 -14.28 -2.68
N HIS A 18 -4.47 -13.52 -2.44
CA HIS A 18 -4.40 -12.47 -1.42
C HIS A 18 -4.27 -11.12 -2.14
N PHE A 19 -5.13 -10.17 -1.80
CA PHE A 19 -5.11 -8.84 -2.43
C PHE A 19 -5.45 -7.74 -1.43
N HIS A 20 -4.64 -7.66 -0.37
CA HIS A 20 -4.88 -6.78 0.77
C HIS A 20 -4.63 -5.31 0.42
N THR A 21 -5.43 -4.41 1.00
CA THR A 21 -5.24 -2.97 0.87
C THR A 21 -4.50 -2.43 2.08
N VAL A 22 -3.43 -1.67 1.88
CA VAL A 22 -2.73 -0.92 2.94
C VAL A 22 -3.10 0.56 2.83
N ARG A 23 -3.57 1.15 3.93
CA ARG A 23 -3.87 2.58 4.02
C ARG A 23 -2.69 3.28 4.67
N VAL A 24 -2.14 4.27 3.96
CA VAL A 24 -0.96 5.04 4.37
C VAL A 24 -1.40 6.48 4.64
N ASN A 25 -1.00 7.02 5.79
CA ASN A 25 -1.40 8.35 6.21
C ASN A 25 -0.80 9.42 5.28
N GLN A 26 -1.65 10.30 4.75
CA GLN A 26 -1.27 11.38 3.85
C GLN A 26 -0.91 12.67 4.59
N PRO A 27 -0.03 13.53 4.05
CA PRO A 27 0.15 14.89 4.54
C PRO A 27 -1.13 15.72 4.40
N ALA A 28 -1.35 16.63 5.34
CA ALA A 28 -2.48 17.56 5.30
C ALA A 28 -2.46 18.38 4.00
N GLY A 29 -3.62 18.46 3.33
CA GLY A 29 -3.74 19.14 2.04
C GLY A 29 -3.15 18.38 0.84
N LYS A 30 -2.61 17.16 1.03
CA LYS A 30 -2.09 16.29 -0.04
C LYS A 30 -0.97 16.94 -0.87
N PHE A 31 -0.13 17.75 -0.24
CA PHE A 31 1.06 18.32 -0.88
C PHE A 31 2.24 17.36 -0.73
N TYR A 32 2.89 17.04 -1.84
CA TYR A 32 4.00 16.09 -1.88
C TYR A 32 5.22 16.68 -2.56
N THR A 33 6.39 16.18 -2.18
CA THR A 33 7.59 16.28 -3.02
C THR A 33 7.65 15.09 -3.96
N SER A 34 8.25 15.28 -5.14
CA SER A 34 8.47 14.18 -6.07
C SER A 34 9.42 13.11 -5.52
N GLU A 35 10.29 13.46 -4.58
CA GLU A 35 11.16 12.51 -3.89
C GLU A 35 10.36 11.54 -3.02
N TYR A 36 9.45 12.06 -2.20
CA TYR A 36 8.59 11.25 -1.33
C TYR A 36 7.76 10.24 -2.14
N LEU A 37 7.08 10.72 -3.19
CA LEU A 37 6.24 9.84 -4.01
C LEU A 37 7.04 8.76 -4.73
N ARG A 38 8.26 9.07 -5.22
CA ARG A 38 9.10 8.04 -5.85
C ARG A 38 9.53 6.97 -4.86
N LYS A 39 9.99 7.34 -3.66
CA LYS A 39 10.33 6.36 -2.61
C LYS A 39 9.14 5.49 -2.23
N LEU A 40 7.95 6.07 -2.11
CA LEU A 40 6.72 5.30 -1.83
C LEU A 40 6.39 4.33 -2.98
N CYS A 41 6.57 4.75 -4.24
CA CYS A 41 6.43 3.87 -5.39
C CYS A 41 7.48 2.74 -5.38
N ASP A 42 8.75 3.02 -5.04
CA ASP A 42 9.82 2.01 -5.00
C ASP A 42 9.48 0.88 -4.01
N ILE A 43 8.98 1.23 -2.81
CA ILE A 43 8.48 0.26 -1.82
C ILE A 43 7.33 -0.56 -2.41
N TRP A 44 6.36 0.13 -3.04
CA TRP A 44 5.14 -0.51 -3.49
C TRP A 44 5.31 -1.38 -4.73
N ASP A 45 6.21 -1.02 -5.64
CA ASP A 45 6.55 -1.82 -6.82
C ASP A 45 7.26 -3.12 -6.43
N LEU A 46 8.08 -3.09 -5.37
CA LEU A 46 8.76 -4.28 -4.86
C LEU A 46 7.83 -5.21 -4.08
N ARG A 47 6.95 -4.64 -3.24
CA ARG A 47 6.23 -5.39 -2.19
C ARG A 47 4.72 -5.50 -2.40
N GLY A 48 4.19 -4.82 -3.40
CA GLY A 48 2.76 -4.76 -3.72
C GLY A 48 2.47 -5.07 -5.17
N SER A 49 1.31 -4.61 -5.62
CA SER A 49 0.83 -4.81 -6.99
C SER A 49 1.26 -3.69 -7.95
N GLY A 50 1.84 -2.61 -7.46
CA GLY A 50 2.03 -1.36 -8.21
C GLY A 50 0.75 -0.53 -8.41
N LEU A 51 -0.43 -1.03 -8.01
CA LEU A 51 -1.71 -0.32 -8.14
C LEU A 51 -1.99 0.54 -6.92
N THR A 52 -2.50 1.75 -7.13
CA THR A 52 -2.85 2.67 -6.04
C THR A 52 -4.15 3.42 -6.30
N ASN A 53 -4.79 3.91 -5.22
CA ASN A 53 -5.71 5.03 -5.32
C ASN A 53 -5.07 6.25 -4.65
N MET A 54 -5.02 7.36 -5.37
CA MET A 54 -4.54 8.66 -4.90
C MET A 54 -5.72 9.65 -4.91
N HIS A 55 -6.66 9.59 -3.96
CA HIS A 55 -6.61 8.97 -2.62
C HIS A 55 -7.88 8.15 -2.33
N GLY A 56 -7.93 7.47 -1.18
CA GLY A 56 -9.18 6.99 -0.60
C GLY A 56 -10.09 8.15 -0.19
N SER A 57 -11.41 7.92 -0.14
CA SER A 57 -12.39 8.98 0.17
C SER A 57 -12.19 9.66 1.52
N THR A 58 -11.66 8.94 2.52
CA THR A 58 -11.32 9.48 3.85
C THR A 58 -10.04 10.31 3.84
N GLY A 59 -9.14 10.09 2.87
CA GLY A 59 -7.91 10.86 2.72
C GLY A 59 -6.68 10.01 2.43
N ASP A 60 -6.66 8.75 2.86
CA ASP A 60 -5.48 7.86 2.84
C ASP A 60 -4.90 7.68 1.45
N ILE A 61 -3.57 7.55 1.36
CA ILE A 61 -2.96 6.90 0.20
C ILE A 61 -3.32 5.41 0.29
N VAL A 62 -3.81 4.86 -0.82
CA VAL A 62 -4.25 3.46 -0.86
C VAL A 62 -3.28 2.67 -1.71
N LEU A 63 -2.54 1.77 -1.08
CA LEU A 63 -1.73 0.77 -1.75
C LEU A 63 -2.59 -0.48 -1.97
N LEU A 64 -2.95 -0.75 -3.23
CA LEU A 64 -4.03 -1.66 -3.59
C LEU A 64 -3.51 -3.04 -4.01
N GLY A 65 -3.41 -3.96 -3.05
CA GLY A 65 -3.12 -5.36 -3.34
C GLY A 65 -1.70 -5.75 -2.95
N THR A 66 -1.59 -6.51 -1.87
CA THR A 66 -0.38 -7.23 -1.46
C THR A 66 -0.78 -8.52 -0.74
N THR A 67 0.22 -9.30 -0.32
CA THR A 67 0.06 -10.56 0.40
C THR A 67 0.33 -10.38 1.90
N THR A 68 -0.17 -11.29 2.73
CA THR A 68 -0.01 -11.21 4.19
C THR A 68 1.45 -11.12 4.65
N PRO A 69 2.41 -11.90 4.10
CA PRO A 69 3.82 -11.82 4.53
C PRO A 69 4.49 -10.47 4.25
N GLN A 70 3.98 -9.68 3.31
CA GLN A 70 4.56 -8.38 2.98
C GLN A 70 4.08 -7.25 3.89
N LEU A 71 3.06 -7.47 4.75
CA LEU A 71 2.46 -6.39 5.53
C LEU A 71 3.45 -5.75 6.52
N GLU A 72 4.15 -6.57 7.30
CA GLU A 72 5.15 -6.10 8.27
C GLU A 72 6.37 -5.48 7.56
N GLU A 73 6.75 -6.03 6.41
CA GLU A 73 7.85 -5.52 5.60
C GLU A 73 7.56 -4.13 5.04
N ILE A 74 6.36 -3.93 4.49
CA ILE A 74 5.89 -2.62 4.03
C ILE A 74 5.84 -1.66 5.21
N PHE A 75 5.30 -2.08 6.35
CA PHE A 75 5.20 -1.24 7.54
C PHE A 75 6.58 -0.82 8.07
N TRP A 76 7.55 -1.74 8.05
CA TRP A 76 8.92 -1.46 8.46
C TRP A 76 9.56 -0.38 7.60
N GLU A 77 9.51 -0.51 6.26
CA GLU A 77 10.09 0.49 5.35
C GLU A 77 9.34 1.84 5.41
N LEU A 78 8.01 1.81 5.53
CA LEU A 78 7.21 3.04 5.71
C LEU A 78 7.66 3.81 6.96
N THR A 79 7.88 3.12 8.07
CA THR A 79 8.21 3.76 9.35
C THR A 79 9.69 4.12 9.47
N HIS A 80 10.60 3.26 9.02
CA HIS A 80 12.05 3.44 9.21
C HIS A 80 12.70 4.27 8.09
N ASP A 81 12.20 4.17 6.85
CA ASP A 81 12.82 4.85 5.71
C ASP A 81 12.04 6.09 5.25
N LEU A 82 10.72 6.12 5.50
CA LEU A 82 9.82 7.20 5.08
C LEU A 82 9.19 8.00 6.22
N GLU A 83 9.44 7.63 7.48
CA GLU A 83 8.83 8.27 8.67
C GLU A 83 7.30 8.43 8.53
N THR A 84 6.66 7.49 7.86
CA THR A 84 5.23 7.53 7.50
C THR A 84 4.49 6.41 8.20
N ASP A 85 3.38 6.75 8.85
CA ASP A 85 2.52 5.79 9.54
C ASP A 85 1.34 5.33 8.66
N LEU A 86 0.64 4.30 9.11
CA LEU A 86 -0.62 3.86 8.53
C LEU A 86 -1.75 4.84 8.83
N GLY A 87 -2.78 4.81 7.97
CA GLY A 87 -4.06 5.52 8.17
C GLY A 87 -5.07 4.73 9.00
#